data_AF-A0A8J2TPW6-F1
#
_entry.id   AF-A0A8J2TPW6-F1
#
_cell.length_a   1.000
_cell.length_b   1.000
_cell.length_c   1.000
_cell.angle_alpha   90.00
_cell.angle_beta   90.00
_cell.angle_gamma   90.00
#
_symmetry.space_group_name_H-M   'P 1'
#
loop_
_entity.id
_entity.type
_entity.pdbx_description
1 polymer ?
#
loop_
_entity_poly.entity_id
_entity_poly.type
_entity_poly.pdbx_seq_one_letter_code
_entity_poly.pdbx_strand_id
1 'polypeptide(L)'
;MNVIEPKYKYKEIEKVFEKLISGNAELTEHFTKEVNLTDYNQVDNIPYVDIGSISRFIVEKKLENQTSDFDLLFENIEDVYINGDKDVRNFITVGLFEGIQNIGGEKIEYHHSFNEWLKTETQNAWNGIIDYWEGTEWRIPKDKREKREKEIQKILNKK
;
A
#
# COMPACT_ATOMS: atom_id res chain seq x y z
N MET A 1 -18.43 26.09 4.65
CA MET A 1 -17.42 25.09 4.23
C MET A 1 -17.97 24.45 2.97
N ASN A 2 -17.28 24.58 1.84
CA ASN A 2 -17.65 23.81 0.66
C ASN A 2 -17.25 22.36 0.93
N VAL A 3 -18.22 21.47 1.07
CA VAL A 3 -17.96 20.04 1.09
C VAL A 3 -17.57 19.69 -0.33
N ILE A 4 -16.27 19.51 -0.58
CA ILE A 4 -15.79 19.01 -1.86
C ILE A 4 -16.22 17.55 -1.90
N GLU A 5 -17.09 17.20 -2.86
CA GLU A 5 -17.47 15.81 -3.04
C GLU A 5 -16.24 14.97 -3.42
N PRO A 6 -16.08 13.76 -2.84
CA PRO A 6 -15.03 12.84 -3.26
C PRO A 6 -15.17 12.48 -4.74
N LYS A 7 -14.05 12.52 -5.46
CA LYS A 7 -13.92 12.07 -6.86
C LYS A 7 -14.07 10.56 -6.96
N TYR A 8 -13.56 9.83 -5.98
CA TYR A 8 -13.63 8.38 -5.89
C TYR A 8 -14.54 7.97 -4.74
N LYS A 9 -15.51 7.09 -5.02
CA LYS A 9 -16.47 6.61 -4.04
C LYS A 9 -16.41 5.09 -4.00
N TYR A 10 -16.47 4.50 -2.81
CA TYR A 10 -16.33 3.03 -2.71
C TYR A 10 -17.48 2.30 -3.40
N LYS A 11 -18.66 2.91 -3.52
CA LYS A 11 -19.79 2.39 -4.30
C LYS A 11 -19.56 2.35 -5.82
N GLU A 12 -18.52 3.01 -6.31
CA GLU A 12 -18.07 3.11 -7.72
C GLU A 12 -16.62 2.59 -7.81
N ILE A 13 -16.38 1.43 -7.20
CA ILE A 13 -15.04 0.86 -6.99
C ILE A 13 -14.33 0.50 -8.29
N GLU A 14 -15.07 0.24 -9.36
CA GLU A 14 -14.55 0.04 -10.71
C GLU A 14 -13.73 1.26 -11.17
N LYS A 15 -14.18 2.48 -10.87
CA LYS A 15 -13.46 3.72 -11.20
C LYS A 15 -12.17 3.88 -10.40
N VAL A 16 -12.14 3.31 -9.19
CA VAL A 16 -10.93 3.25 -8.38
C VAL A 16 -9.92 2.33 -9.07
N PHE A 17 -10.33 1.12 -9.46
CA PHE A 17 -9.46 0.20 -10.18
C PHE A 17 -8.97 0.76 -11.50
N GLU A 18 -9.86 1.34 -12.32
CA GLU A 18 -9.51 2.02 -13.57
C GLU A 18 -8.41 3.07 -13.35
N LYS A 19 -8.53 3.88 -12.29
CA LYS A 19 -7.51 4.87 -11.98
C LYS A 19 -6.20 4.22 -11.52
N LEU A 20 -6.25 3.23 -10.64
CA LEU A 20 -5.04 2.58 -10.11
C LEU A 20 -4.19 1.98 -11.23
N ILE A 21 -4.80 1.35 -12.23
CA ILE A 21 -4.10 0.72 -13.35
C ILE A 21 -3.80 1.69 -14.50
N SER A 22 -4.39 2.88 -14.51
CA SER A 22 -4.31 3.81 -15.65
C SER A 22 -2.87 4.22 -16.00
N GLY A 23 -2.57 4.21 -17.29
CA GLY A 23 -1.27 4.61 -17.82
C GLY A 23 -0.14 3.60 -17.59
N ASN A 24 -0.41 2.46 -16.94
CA ASN A 24 0.50 1.33 -16.83
C ASN A 24 -0.08 0.12 -17.57
N ALA A 25 0.42 -0.13 -18.79
CA ALA A 25 -0.10 -1.19 -19.65
C ALA A 25 0.13 -2.59 -19.07
N GLU A 26 1.28 -2.81 -18.44
CA GLU A 26 1.63 -4.11 -17.85
C GLU A 26 0.75 -4.43 -16.64
N LEU A 27 0.55 -3.46 -15.74
CA LEU A 27 -0.38 -3.60 -14.62
C LEU A 27 -1.82 -3.77 -15.11
N THR A 28 -2.22 -3.03 -16.15
CA THR A 28 -3.55 -3.19 -16.75
C THR A 28 -3.73 -4.62 -17.27
N GLU A 29 -2.75 -5.15 -18.00
CA GLU A 29 -2.79 -6.53 -18.49
C GLU A 29 -2.76 -7.55 -17.33
N HIS A 30 -1.95 -7.33 -16.30
CA HIS A 30 -1.88 -8.20 -15.13
C HIS A 30 -3.23 -8.28 -14.41
N PHE A 31 -3.82 -7.13 -14.10
CA PHE A 31 -5.08 -7.04 -13.36
C PHE A 31 -6.26 -7.59 -14.16
N THR A 32 -6.34 -7.27 -15.46
CA THR A 32 -7.48 -7.67 -16.30
C THR A 32 -7.48 -9.16 -16.70
N LYS A 33 -6.40 -9.90 -16.41
CA LYS A 33 -6.40 -11.38 -16.49
C LYS A 33 -7.30 -12.02 -15.43
N GLU A 34 -7.44 -11.38 -14.27
CA GLU A 34 -8.18 -11.93 -13.13
C GLU A 34 -9.51 -11.19 -12.91
N VAL A 35 -9.59 -9.91 -13.28
CA VAL A 35 -10.73 -9.03 -12.95
C VAL A 35 -11.32 -8.40 -14.22
N ASN A 36 -12.62 -8.61 -14.45
CA ASN A 36 -13.34 -7.96 -15.55
C ASN A 36 -14.01 -6.66 -15.07
N LEU A 37 -13.44 -5.51 -15.43
CA LEU A 37 -13.99 -4.20 -15.05
C LEU A 37 -15.28 -3.79 -15.79
N THR A 38 -15.61 -4.42 -16.92
CA THR A 38 -16.74 -3.99 -17.76
C THR A 38 -18.10 -4.23 -17.12
N ASP A 39 -18.22 -5.29 -16.31
CA ASP A 39 -19.44 -5.69 -15.60
C ASP A 39 -19.19 -5.81 -14.09
N TYR A 40 -18.23 -5.02 -13.60
CA TYR A 40 -17.79 -5.13 -12.22
C TYR A 40 -18.87 -4.59 -11.27
N ASN A 41 -19.27 -5.44 -10.33
CA ASN A 41 -20.25 -5.10 -9.31
C ASN A 41 -19.90 -5.80 -7.98
N GLN A 42 -20.28 -5.19 -6.85
CA GLN A 42 -19.96 -5.71 -5.51
C GLN A 42 -20.85 -6.88 -5.06
N VAL A 43 -21.79 -7.33 -5.90
CA VAL A 43 -22.61 -8.53 -5.64
C VAL A 43 -21.84 -9.77 -6.08
N ASP A 44 -21.22 -9.71 -7.25
CA ASP A 44 -20.52 -10.84 -7.86
C ASP A 44 -19.00 -10.80 -7.62
N ASN A 45 -18.45 -9.64 -7.27
CA ASN A 45 -17.02 -9.42 -7.08
C ASN A 45 -16.70 -8.97 -5.64
N ILE A 46 -15.47 -9.23 -5.19
CA ILE A 46 -15.01 -8.91 -3.84
C ILE A 46 -13.81 -7.96 -3.95
N PRO A 47 -14.01 -6.62 -3.87
CA PRO A 47 -12.94 -5.65 -4.14
C PRO A 47 -11.67 -5.85 -3.32
N TYR A 48 -11.80 -6.25 -2.05
CA TYR A 48 -10.66 -6.51 -1.16
C TYR A 48 -9.84 -7.73 -1.58
N VAL A 49 -10.43 -8.68 -2.30
CA VAL A 49 -9.71 -9.81 -2.90
C VAL A 49 -9.05 -9.34 -4.20
N ASP A 50 -9.77 -8.59 -5.02
CA ASP A 50 -9.33 -8.16 -6.34
C ASP A 50 -8.12 -7.20 -6.28
N ILE A 51 -8.11 -6.25 -5.34
CA ILE A 51 -6.96 -5.35 -5.14
C ILE A 51 -5.68 -6.10 -4.75
N GLY A 52 -5.81 -7.33 -4.23
CA GLY A 52 -4.66 -8.21 -3.97
C GLY A 52 -3.87 -8.54 -5.24
N SER A 53 -4.48 -8.48 -6.43
CA SER A 53 -3.79 -8.61 -7.72
C SER A 53 -2.80 -7.45 -7.94
N ILE A 54 -3.21 -6.21 -7.63
CA ILE A 54 -2.33 -5.03 -7.69
C ILE A 54 -1.22 -5.13 -6.64
N SER A 55 -1.53 -5.58 -5.43
CA SER A 55 -0.52 -5.80 -4.37
C SER A 55 0.53 -6.83 -4.80
N ARG A 56 0.12 -7.95 -5.43
CA ARG A 56 1.03 -8.96 -5.98
C ARG A 56 1.95 -8.37 -7.03
N PHE A 57 1.38 -7.64 -8.00
CA PHE A 57 2.17 -6.98 -9.05
C PHE A 57 3.26 -6.08 -8.47
N ILE A 58 2.92 -5.22 -7.49
CA ILE A 58 3.88 -4.31 -6.84
C ILE A 58 5.01 -5.10 -6.17
N VAL A 59 4.68 -6.17 -5.44
CA VAL A 59 5.69 -6.99 -4.76
C VAL A 59 6.59 -7.71 -5.76
N GLU A 60 6.03 -8.34 -6.79
CA GLU A 60 6.78 -9.04 -7.84
C GLU A 60 7.77 -8.09 -8.54
N LYS A 61 7.28 -6.92 -8.98
CA LYS A 61 8.11 -5.90 -9.62
C LYS A 61 9.20 -5.35 -8.70
N LYS A 62 8.91 -5.16 -7.42
CA LYS A 62 9.92 -4.72 -6.45
C LYS A 62 11.01 -5.78 -6.25
N LEU A 63 10.64 -7.06 -6.14
CA LEU A 63 11.61 -8.16 -6.01
C LEU A 63 12.51 -8.31 -7.25
N GLU A 64 11.97 -8.03 -8.43
CA GLU A 64 12.70 -8.06 -9.71
C GLU A 64 13.47 -6.76 -10.01
N ASN A 65 13.38 -5.75 -9.13
CA ASN A 65 13.87 -4.38 -9.35
C ASN A 65 13.33 -3.71 -10.63
N GLN A 66 12.19 -4.14 -11.13
CA GLN A 66 11.51 -3.58 -12.30
C GLN A 66 10.54 -2.46 -11.88
N THR A 67 11.11 -1.32 -11.49
CA THR A 67 10.36 -0.25 -10.81
C THR A 67 10.19 1.03 -11.65
N SER A 68 10.45 0.96 -12.97
CA SER A 68 10.38 2.13 -13.87
C SER A 68 9.01 2.81 -13.87
N ASP A 69 7.94 2.05 -13.64
CA ASP A 69 6.57 2.55 -13.71
C ASP A 69 5.98 2.86 -12.32
N PHE A 70 6.77 2.71 -11.25
CA PHE A 70 6.29 2.92 -9.89
C PHE A 70 5.95 4.38 -9.61
N ASP A 71 6.66 5.34 -10.21
CA ASP A 71 6.31 6.77 -10.04
C ASP A 71 4.85 7.03 -10.43
N LEU A 72 4.44 6.58 -11.62
CA LEU A 72 3.07 6.74 -12.11
C LEU A 72 2.06 5.95 -11.26
N LEU A 73 2.41 4.71 -10.89
CA LEU A 73 1.54 3.88 -10.07
C LEU A 73 1.25 4.53 -8.71
N PHE A 74 2.28 4.99 -8.00
CA PHE A 74 2.12 5.63 -6.70
C PHE A 74 1.51 7.03 -6.80
N GLU A 75 1.67 7.75 -7.92
CA GLU A 75 0.88 8.95 -8.22
C GLU A 75 -0.62 8.64 -8.36
N ASN A 76 -0.98 7.54 -9.03
CA ASN A 76 -2.37 7.11 -9.11
C ASN A 76 -2.94 6.71 -7.75
N ILE A 77 -2.16 5.99 -6.92
CA ILE A 77 -2.55 5.62 -5.56
C ILE A 77 -2.80 6.87 -4.70
N GLU A 78 -1.92 7.87 -4.78
CA GLU A 78 -2.09 9.15 -4.08
C GLU A 78 -3.35 9.91 -4.54
N ASP A 79 -3.58 10.03 -5.85
CA ASP A 79 -4.77 10.70 -6.38
C ASP A 79 -6.07 10.02 -5.91
N VAL A 80 -6.10 8.68 -5.91
CA VAL A 80 -7.22 7.91 -5.39
C VAL A 80 -7.40 8.12 -3.89
N TYR A 81 -6.31 8.11 -3.12
CA TYR A 81 -6.36 8.25 -1.67
C TYR A 81 -6.85 9.63 -1.24
N ILE A 82 -6.29 10.70 -1.80
CA ILE A 82 -6.64 12.08 -1.45
C ILE A 82 -8.09 12.39 -1.84
N ASN A 83 -8.48 12.00 -3.06
CA ASN A 83 -9.78 12.35 -3.61
C ASN A 83 -10.86 11.29 -3.36
N GLY A 84 -10.54 10.26 -2.57
CA GLY A 84 -11.45 9.19 -2.16
C GLY A 84 -12.34 9.56 -0.98
N ASP A 85 -13.51 8.92 -0.91
CA ASP A 85 -14.29 8.91 0.32
C ASP A 85 -13.56 8.12 1.44
N LYS A 86 -14.15 8.09 2.63
CA LYS A 86 -13.56 7.40 3.77
C LYS A 86 -13.32 5.91 3.47
N ASP A 87 -14.23 5.28 2.73
CA ASP A 87 -14.19 3.86 2.47
C ASP A 87 -13.15 3.53 1.39
N VAL A 88 -12.94 4.40 0.40
CA VAL A 88 -11.81 4.32 -0.55
C VAL A 88 -10.47 4.47 0.16
N ARG A 89 -10.33 5.43 1.08
CA ARG A 89 -9.09 5.57 1.88
C ARG A 89 -8.79 4.32 2.71
N ASN A 90 -9.82 3.74 3.33
CA ASN A 90 -9.69 2.47 4.04
C ASN A 90 -9.33 1.34 3.09
N PHE A 91 -9.94 1.29 1.91
CA PHE A 91 -9.67 0.29 0.89
C PHE A 91 -8.22 0.32 0.40
N ILE A 92 -7.64 1.50 0.16
CA ILE A 92 -6.21 1.62 -0.15
C ILE A 92 -5.34 1.20 1.04
N THR A 93 -5.67 1.63 2.25
CA THR A 93 -4.86 1.32 3.44
C THR A 93 -4.85 -0.18 3.77
N VAL A 94 -6.02 -0.79 3.85
CA VAL A 94 -6.17 -2.18 4.28
C VAL A 94 -6.09 -3.13 3.08
N GLY A 95 -6.71 -2.80 1.96
CA GLY A 95 -6.70 -3.67 0.78
C GLY A 95 -5.35 -3.69 0.07
N LEU A 96 -4.79 -2.51 -0.23
CA LEU A 96 -3.53 -2.40 -0.97
C LEU A 96 -2.31 -2.51 -0.05
N PHE A 97 -2.19 -1.63 0.94
CA PHE A 97 -0.94 -1.54 1.71
C PHE A 97 -0.70 -2.73 2.62
N GLU A 98 -1.71 -3.16 3.38
CA GLU A 98 -1.60 -4.41 4.15
C GLU A 98 -1.41 -5.62 3.22
N GLY A 99 -2.02 -5.61 2.04
CA GLY A 99 -1.79 -6.62 1.00
C GLY A 99 -0.31 -6.71 0.58
N ILE A 100 0.33 -5.57 0.31
CA ILE A 100 1.77 -5.50 -0.02
C ILE A 100 2.61 -6.05 1.13
N GLN A 101 2.30 -5.70 2.39
CA GLN A 101 3.02 -6.21 3.58
C GLN A 101 2.87 -7.73 3.70
N ASN A 102 1.65 -8.25 3.56
CA ASN A 102 1.36 -9.68 3.67
C ASN A 102 2.04 -10.51 2.56
N ILE A 103 2.07 -10.00 1.33
CA ILE A 103 2.68 -10.71 0.18
C ILE A 103 4.20 -10.58 0.20
N GLY A 104 4.71 -9.37 0.49
CA GLY A 104 6.14 -9.10 0.59
C GLY A 104 6.78 -9.85 1.76
N GLY A 105 6.11 -9.86 2.91
CA GLY A 105 6.57 -10.52 4.13
C GLY A 105 8.04 -10.23 4.42
N GLU A 106 8.80 -11.27 4.76
CA GLU A 106 10.23 -11.17 5.03
C GLU A 106 11.10 -10.92 3.78
N LYS A 107 10.53 -10.98 2.56
CA LYS A 107 11.30 -10.82 1.31
C LYS A 107 11.57 -9.36 0.98
N ILE A 108 10.81 -8.43 1.56
CA ILE A 108 10.96 -6.99 1.34
C ILE A 108 11.05 -6.30 2.70
N GLU A 109 12.05 -5.42 2.88
CA GLU A 109 12.11 -4.50 4.02
C GLU A 109 11.09 -3.38 3.77
N TYR A 110 9.81 -3.67 4.02
CA TYR A 110 8.71 -2.80 3.57
C TYR A 110 8.60 -1.51 4.39
N HIS A 111 9.27 -1.42 5.54
CA HIS A 111 9.36 -0.20 6.36
C HIS A 111 9.94 0.98 5.57
N HIS A 112 10.86 0.72 4.64
CA HIS A 112 11.54 1.78 3.90
C HIS A 112 11.58 1.56 2.38
N SER A 113 11.34 0.33 1.90
CA SER A 113 11.53 -0.04 0.49
C SER A 113 10.67 0.73 -0.52
N PHE A 114 9.59 1.38 -0.09
CA PHE A 114 8.66 2.11 -0.96
C PHE A 114 8.69 3.63 -0.75
N ASN A 115 9.54 4.14 0.15
CA ASN A 115 9.55 5.56 0.53
C ASN A 115 9.87 6.52 -0.62
N GLU A 116 10.57 6.05 -1.65
CA GLU A 116 10.90 6.88 -2.81
C GLU A 116 9.70 7.17 -3.73
N TRP A 117 8.68 6.29 -3.73
CA TRP A 117 7.50 6.43 -4.58
C TRP A 117 6.25 6.89 -3.83
N LEU A 118 6.10 6.50 -2.57
CA LEU A 118 5.01 6.95 -1.71
C LEU A 118 4.99 8.49 -1.66
N LYS A 119 3.81 9.06 -1.90
CA LYS A 119 3.58 10.49 -1.83
C LYS A 119 3.13 10.86 -0.41
N THR A 120 2.88 12.13 -0.12
CA THR A 120 2.74 12.60 1.28
C THR A 120 1.61 11.89 2.05
N GLU A 121 0.40 11.82 1.50
CA GLU A 121 -0.74 11.25 2.23
C GLU A 121 -0.67 9.73 2.28
N THR A 122 -0.25 9.09 1.19
CA THR A 122 -0.03 7.64 1.13
C THR A 122 1.13 7.19 1.99
N GLN A 123 2.21 7.96 2.14
CA GLN A 123 3.29 7.69 3.09
C GLN A 123 2.79 7.75 4.53
N ASN A 124 1.93 8.72 4.85
CA ASN A 124 1.33 8.81 6.19
C ASN A 124 0.45 7.59 6.48
N ALA A 125 -0.38 7.17 5.52
CA ALA A 125 -1.21 5.98 5.63
C ALA A 125 -0.38 4.69 5.73
N TRP A 126 0.66 4.55 4.90
CA TRP A 126 1.62 3.44 4.93
C TRP A 126 2.30 3.30 6.30
N ASN A 127 2.85 4.41 6.80
CA ASN A 127 3.47 4.43 8.11
C ASN A 127 2.45 4.13 9.23
N GLY A 128 1.22 4.62 9.08
CA GLY A 128 0.14 4.42 10.05
C GLY A 128 -0.29 2.96 10.16
N ILE A 129 -0.37 2.23 9.05
CA ILE A 129 -0.72 0.81 9.09
C ILE A 129 0.41 -0.05 9.69
N ILE A 130 1.68 0.31 9.45
CA ILE A 130 2.82 -0.34 10.12
C ILE A 130 2.78 -0.04 11.64
N ASP A 131 2.58 1.22 12.03
CA ASP A 131 2.48 1.59 13.44
C ASP A 131 1.34 0.85 14.15
N TYR A 132 0.22 0.63 13.45
CA TYR A 132 -0.92 -0.09 13.98
C TYR A 132 -0.60 -1.56 14.28
N TRP A 133 0.13 -2.24 13.39
CA TRP A 133 0.44 -3.67 13.54
C TRP A 133 1.69 -3.94 14.40
N GLU A 134 2.70 -3.09 14.31
CA GLU A 134 4.04 -3.37 14.87
C GLU A 134 4.45 -2.39 15.99
N GLY A 135 3.64 -1.36 16.24
CA GLY A 135 4.03 -0.23 17.08
C GLY A 135 5.06 0.67 16.38
N THR A 136 5.69 1.58 17.11
CA THR A 136 6.52 2.66 16.51
C THR A 136 8.02 2.40 16.55
N GLU A 137 8.48 1.25 17.05
CA GLU A 137 9.92 0.97 17.24
C GLU A 137 10.68 0.86 15.91
N TRP A 138 10.01 0.42 14.84
CA TRP A 138 10.61 0.33 13.50
C TRP A 138 11.14 1.68 12.99
N ARG A 139 10.53 2.79 13.42
CA ARG A 139 10.92 4.16 13.05
C ARG A 139 12.28 4.57 13.62
N ILE A 140 12.79 3.83 14.60
CA ILE A 140 14.09 4.11 15.21
C ILE A 140 15.16 3.49 14.30
N PRO A 141 16.19 4.28 13.90
CA PRO A 141 17.33 3.77 13.16
C PRO A 141 17.91 2.50 13.79
N LYS A 142 18.21 1.50 12.96
CA LYS A 142 18.64 0.16 13.40
C LYS A 142 19.85 0.23 14.34
N ASP A 143 20.82 1.09 14.05
CA ASP A 143 22.00 1.32 14.89
C ASP A 143 21.64 1.77 16.32
N LYS A 144 20.61 2.62 16.45
CA LYS A 144 20.12 3.07 17.76
C LYS A 144 19.35 1.97 18.49
N ARG A 145 18.59 1.14 17.77
CA ARG A 145 17.90 -0.03 18.35
C ARG A 145 18.91 -1.04 18.91
N GLU A 146 19.89 -1.44 18.10
CA GLU A 146 20.94 -2.38 18.51
C GLU A 146 21.76 -1.86 19.70
N LYS A 147 22.01 -0.54 19.76
CA LYS A 147 22.68 0.07 20.91
C LYS A 147 21.85 -0.06 22.19
N ARG A 148 20.54 0.23 22.13
CA ARG A 148 19.62 0.09 23.27
C ARG A 148 19.54 -1.35 23.75
N GLU A 149 19.43 -2.31 22.83
CA GLU A 149 19.38 -3.75 23.16
C GLU A 149 20.66 -4.21 23.88
N LYS A 150 21.84 -3.79 23.39
CA LYS A 150 23.13 -4.09 24.06
C LYS A 150 23.20 -3.49 25.46
N GLU A 151 22.69 -2.27 25.65
CA GLU A 151 22.63 -1.61 26.96
C GLU A 151 21.69 -2.36 27.92
N ILE A 152 20.51 -2.77 27.45
CA ILE A 152 19.54 -3.57 28.23
C ILE A 152 20.15 -4.92 28.61
N GLN A 153 20.77 -5.64 27.67
CA GLN A 153 21.38 -6.93 27.94
C GLN A 153 22.51 -6.81 28.97
N LYS A 154 23.30 -5.73 28.93
CA LYS A 154 24.34 -5.44 29.92
C LYS A 154 23.76 -5.20 31.32
N ILE A 155 22.57 -4.62 31.43
CA ILE A 155 21.87 -4.44 32.71
C ILE A 155 21.34 -5.78 33.22
N LEU A 156 20.72 -6.58 32.34
CA LEU A 156 20.16 -7.88 32.70
C LEU A 156 21.24 -8.89 33.13
N ASN A 157 22.41 -8.90 32.48
CA ASN A 157 23.53 -9.80 32.80
C ASN A 157 24.34 -9.36 34.03
N LYS A 158 24.06 -8.20 34.62
CA LYS A 158 24.70 -7.69 35.84
C LYS A 158 23.91 -8.00 37.12
N LYS A 159 22.77 -8.68 37.00
CA LYS A 159 22.01 -9.27 38.11
C LYS A 159 22.32 -10.75 38.21
#